data_AF-A0A3D9CI63-F1
#
_entry.id   AF-A0A3D9CI63-F1
#
_cell.length_a   1.000
_cell.length_b   1.000
_cell.length_c   1.000
_cell.angle_alpha   90.00
_cell.angle_beta   90.00
_cell.angle_gamma   90.00
#
_symmetry.space_group_name_H-M   'P 1'
#
loop_
_entity.id
_entity.type
_entity.pdbx_description
1 polymer ?
#
loop_
_entity_poly.entity_id
_entity_poly.type
_entity_poly.pdbx_seq_one_letter_code
_entity_poly.pdbx_strand_id
1 'polypeptide(L)' 'MIILIPIFYFGIINTQVSLKYETSILGDCVSQITGRNLCKDIERGKVLIVIDIIVIVLLMLFRKKIIRG' A
#
# COMPACT_ATOMS: atom_id res chain seq x y z
N MET A 1 0.04 7.88 -11.41
CA MET A 1 0.87 7.21 -10.37
C MET A 1 1.13 8.08 -9.15
N ILE A 2 1.38 9.40 -9.29
CA ILE A 2 1.58 10.28 -8.11
C ILE A 2 0.38 10.27 -7.14
N ILE A 3 -0.85 10.12 -7.65
CA ILE A 3 -2.08 10.05 -6.84
C ILE A 3 -2.23 8.69 -6.12
N LEU A 4 -1.59 7.62 -6.60
CA LEU A 4 -1.75 6.27 -6.03
C LEU A 4 -1.00 6.11 -4.70
N ILE A 5 0.16 6.76 -4.55
CA ILE A 5 0.95 6.75 -3.31
C ILE A 5 0.13 7.23 -2.10
N PRO A 6 -0.50 8.42 -2.10
CA PRO A 6 -1.30 8.88 -0.97
C PRO A 6 -2.55 8.01 -0.74
N ILE A 7 -3.13 7.40 -1.79
CA ILE A 7 -4.25 6.46 -1.64
C ILE A 7 -3.79 5.19 -0.89
N PHE A 8 -2.69 4.58 -1.31
CA PHE A 8 -2.15 3.40 -0.64
C PHE A 8 -1.71 3.70 0.79
N TYR A 9 -1.11 4.88 1.02
CA TYR A 9 -0.76 5.33 2.36
C TYR A 9 -1.98 5.51 3.26
N PHE A 10 -3.05 6.14 2.76
CA PHE A 10 -4.32 6.26 3.47
C PHE A 10 -4.92 4.87 3.78
N GLY A 11 -4.88 3.95 2.82
CA GLY A 11 -5.29 2.56 3.01
C GLY A 11 -4.54 1.88 4.15
N ILE A 12 -3.21 1.99 4.20
CA ILE A 12 -2.37 1.43 5.27
C ILE A 12 -2.77 1.99 6.64
N ILE A 13 -2.95 3.31 6.76
CA ILE A 13 -3.36 3.94 8.02
C ILE A 13 -4.72 3.38 8.46
N ASN A 14 -5.68 3.30 7.54
CA ASN A 14 -7.01 2.79 7.86
C ASN A 14 -6.94 1.31 8.30
N THR A 15 -6.11 0.50 7.64
CA THR A 15 -5.89 -0.89 8.05
C THR A 15 -5.17 -0.99 9.41
N GLN A 16 -4.29 -0.05 9.77
CA GLN A 16 -3.69 0.01 11.11
C GLN A 16 -4.70 0.37 12.19
N VAL A 17 -5.65 1.27 11.88
CA VAL A 17 -6.79 1.56 12.75
C VAL A 17 -7.64 0.30 12.91
N SER A 18 -8.01 -0.37 11.82
CA SER A 18 -8.71 -1.67 11.88
C SER A 18 -7.93 -2.70 12.69
N LEU A 19 -6.59 -2.76 12.57
CA LEU A 19 -5.78 -3.70 13.35
C LEU A 19 -5.93 -3.45 14.86
N LYS A 20 -6.03 -2.18 15.28
CA LYS A 20 -6.19 -1.81 16.69
C LYS A 20 -7.59 -2.10 17.24
N TYR A 21 -8.63 -1.98 16.42
CA TYR A 21 -10.03 -2.04 16.88
C TYR A 21 -10.75 -3.34 16.52
N GLU A 22 -10.29 -4.07 15.52
CA GLU A 22 -10.94 -5.29 15.01
C GLU A 22 -10.23 -6.57 15.44
N THR A 23 -9.11 -6.50 16.18
CA THR A 23 -8.39 -7.68 16.67
C THR A 23 -8.56 -7.86 18.18
N SER A 24 -8.55 -9.12 18.65
CA SER A 24 -8.82 -9.46 20.06
C SER A 24 -7.70 -9.07 21.02
N ILE A 25 -6.46 -9.13 20.55
CA ILE A 25 -5.25 -9.10 21.37
C ILE A 25 -4.13 -8.42 20.59
N LEU A 26 -3.25 -7.76 21.33
CA LEU A 26 -2.03 -7.15 20.80
C LEU A 26 -1.18 -8.23 20.11
N GLY A 27 -0.96 -8.08 18.81
CA GLY A 27 -0.18 -9.01 17.98
C GLY A 27 -1.02 -9.96 17.13
N ASP A 28 -2.34 -9.97 17.29
CA ASP A 28 -3.24 -10.65 16.37
C ASP A 28 -3.40 -9.83 15.07
N CYS A 29 -3.53 -10.55 13.97
CA CYS A 29 -3.57 -10.01 12.62
C CYS A 29 -4.90 -10.25 11.93
N VAL A 30 -5.77 -11.09 12.50
CA VAL A 30 -7.06 -11.44 11.90
C VAL A 30 -8.17 -10.57 12.48
N SER A 31 -8.86 -9.84 11.62
CA SER A 31 -10.04 -9.05 11.98
C SER A 31 -11.17 -9.99 12.43
N GLN A 32 -11.76 -9.74 13.59
CA GLN A 32 -12.97 -10.42 14.05
C GLN A 32 -14.24 -9.96 13.33
N ILE A 33 -14.21 -8.78 12.70
CA ILE A 33 -15.34 -8.22 11.96
C ILE A 33 -15.38 -8.81 10.55
N THR A 34 -14.23 -8.82 9.87
CA THR A 34 -14.15 -9.18 8.44
C THR A 34 -13.48 -10.53 8.17
N GLY A 35 -12.82 -11.13 9.17
CA GLY A 35 -12.03 -12.35 9.00
C GLY A 35 -10.73 -12.17 8.20
N ARG A 36 -10.40 -10.95 7.79
CA ARG A 36 -9.22 -10.68 6.95
C ARG A 36 -7.94 -10.59 7.76
N ASN A 37 -6.83 -10.94 7.12
CA ASN A 37 -5.50 -10.75 7.69
C ASN A 37 -4.99 -9.32 7.40
N LEU A 38 -5.22 -8.43 8.35
CA LEU A 38 -4.91 -7.01 8.26
C LEU A 38 -3.39 -6.75 8.16
N CYS A 39 -2.57 -7.60 8.78
CA CYS A 39 -1.11 -7.50 8.66
C CYS A 39 -0.64 -7.74 7.22
N LYS A 40 -1.19 -8.76 6.55
CA LYS A 40 -0.90 -9.02 5.13
C LYS A 40 -1.40 -7.88 4.24
N ASP A 41 -2.54 -7.27 4.57
CA ASP A 41 -3.06 -6.13 3.81
C ASP A 41 -2.15 -4.90 3.94
N ILE A 42 -1.62 -4.63 5.14
CA ILE A 42 -0.59 -3.60 5.37
C ILE A 42 0.69 -3.90 4.58
N GLU A 43 1.16 -5.14 4.62
CA GLU A 43 2.37 -5.56 3.89
C GLU A 43 2.21 -5.37 2.38
N ARG A 44 1.09 -5.83 1.82
CA ARG A 44 0.74 -5.62 0.40
C ARG A 44 0.68 -4.14 0.05
N GLY A 45 0.07 -3.32 0.89
CA GLY A 45 0.02 -1.87 0.70
C GLY A 45 1.42 -1.26 0.58
N LYS A 46 2.36 -1.66 1.45
CA LYS A 46 3.76 -1.21 1.38
C LYS A 46 4.45 -1.65 0.09
N VAL A 47 4.25 -2.91 -0.33
CA VAL A 47 4.81 -3.44 -1.57
C VAL A 47 4.30 -2.66 -2.79
N LEU A 48 3.00 -2.32 -2.83
CA LEU A 48 2.43 -1.52 -3.92
C LEU A 48 3.04 -0.11 -4.00
N ILE A 49 3.31 0.54 -2.86
CA ILE A 49 4.01 1.84 -2.84
C ILE A 49 5.42 1.71 -3.44
N VAL A 50 6.16 0.66 -3.11
CA VAL A 50 7.50 0.42 -3.66
C VAL A 50 7.45 0.23 -5.18
N ILE A 51 6.48 -0.56 -5.67
CA ILE A 51 6.27 -0.77 -7.10
C ILE A 51 5.97 0.55 -7.80
N ASP A 52 5.08 1.38 -7.23
CA ASP A 52 4.74 2.68 -7.80
C ASP A 52 5.97 3.60 -7.93
N ILE A 53 6.84 3.63 -6.92
CA ILE A 53 8.09 4.39 -6.96
C ILE A 53 8.99 3.88 -8.09
N ILE A 54 9.16 2.55 -8.21
CA ILE A 54 9.97 1.94 -9.28
C ILE A 54 9.42 2.33 -10.66
N VAL A 55 8.11 2.24 -10.88
CA VAL A 55 7.50 2.59 -12.16
C VAL A 55 7.67 4.09 -12.45
N ILE A 56 7.51 4.96 -11.46
CA ILE A 56 7.76 6.40 -11.62
C ILE A 56 9.21 6.67 -12.04
N VAL A 57 10.19 6.02 -11.40
CA VAL A 57 11.61 6.17 -11.74
C VAL A 57 11.87 5.67 -13.16
N LEU A 58 11.37 4.49 -13.53
CA LEU A 58 11.50 3.95 -14.89
C LEU A 58 10.89 4.91 -15.92
N LEU A 59 9.67 5.41 -15.68
CA LEU A 59 9.02 6.37 -16.56
C LEU A 59 9.84 7.66 -16.69
N MET A 60 10.45 8.16 -15.61
CA MET A 60 11.33 9.34 -15.67
C MET A 60 12.59 9.08 -16.51
N LEU A 61 13.21 7.90 -16.38
CA LEU A 61 14.39 7.52 -17.16
C LEU A 61 14.07 7.38 -18.64
N PHE A 62 12.96 6.70 -18.98
CA PHE A 62 12.52 6.51 -20.35
C PHE A 62 11.76 7.71 -20.95
N ARG A 63 11.45 8.74 -20.14
CA ARG A 63 10.74 9.95 -20.58
C ARG A 63 11.36 10.58 -21.81
N LYS A 64 12.70 10.66 -21.86
CA LYS A 64 13.44 11.23 -23.00
C LYS A 64 13.33 10.39 -24.28
N LYS A 65 13.17 9.06 -24.14
CA LYS A 65 13.04 8.12 -25.26
C LYS A 65 11.60 8.10 -25.81
N ILE A 66 10.60 8.32 -24.94
CA ILE A 66 9.18 8.40 -25.33
C ILE A 66 8.85 9.74 -26.02
N ILE A 67 9.43 10.86 -25.57
CA ILE A 67 9.12 12.20 -26.13
C ILE A 67 9.80 12.45 -27.48
N ARG A 68 10.91 11.77 -27.78
CA ARG A 68 11.67 11.90 -29.05
C ARG A 68 11.44 10.75 -30.04
N GLY A 69 10.52 9.82 -29.72
CA GLY A 69 10.11 8.73 -30.61
C GLY A 69 9.02 9.16 -31.56
#